data_AF-A0A2M7FR32-F1
#
_entry.id   AF-A0A2M7FR32-F1
#
_cell.length_a   1.000
_cell.length_b   1.000
_cell.length_c   1.000
_cell.angle_alpha   90.00
_cell.angle_beta   90.00
_cell.angle_gamma   90.00
#
_symmetry.space_group_name_H-M   'P 1'
#
loop_
_entity.id
_entity.type
_entity.pdbx_description
1 polymer ?
#
loop_
_entity_poly.entity_id
_entity_poly.type
_entity_poly.pdbx_seq_one_letter_code
_entity_poly.pdbx_strand_id
1 'polypeptide(L)'
;SIILGFNVKVSSSVAKLAEAEGVTIKNHKIIYELLEYIEKKVLKIMEPSIDEDELGVSTVIKVFEINKDIIAGVKVDSGVISLGDTVHLKRGEVSKNAKIRSIRIGKDEVKKVEVGKECGIFLSPNLDVREKDVIIAYKKKIDDI
;
A
#
# COMPACT_ATOMS: atom_id res chain seq x y z
N SER A 1 9.91 18.50 -14.31
CA SER A 1 10.94 18.88 -13.31
C SER A 1 10.53 20.16 -12.58
N ILE A 2 11.01 20.38 -11.36
CA ILE A 2 10.67 21.56 -10.56
C ILE A 2 11.95 22.31 -10.14
N ILE A 3 11.90 23.63 -10.21
CA ILE A 3 12.98 24.53 -9.77
C ILE A 3 12.47 25.35 -8.59
N LEU A 4 13.25 25.35 -7.49
CA LEU A 4 12.97 26.11 -6.28
C LEU A 4 13.93 27.28 -6.15
N GLY A 5 13.39 28.50 -6.06
CA GLY A 5 14.15 29.72 -5.83
C GLY A 5 13.88 30.30 -4.44
N PHE A 6 14.92 30.73 -3.73
CA PHE A 6 14.82 31.45 -2.45
C PHE A 6 15.26 32.90 -2.63
N ASN A 7 14.38 33.84 -2.29
CA ASN A 7 14.63 35.29 -2.34
C ASN A 7 15.20 35.81 -3.68
N VAL A 8 14.89 35.14 -4.79
CA VAL A 8 15.35 35.51 -6.15
C VAL A 8 14.19 36.06 -6.98
N LYS A 9 14.45 36.95 -7.94
CA LYS A 9 13.41 37.37 -8.91
C LYS A 9 13.56 36.55 -10.19
N VAL A 10 12.48 35.92 -10.62
CA VAL A 10 12.42 35.21 -11.91
C VAL A 10 12.14 36.23 -13.01
N SER A 11 13.00 36.31 -14.02
CA SER A 11 12.79 37.20 -15.16
C SER A 11 11.69 36.65 -16.08
N SER A 12 11.00 37.54 -16.80
CA SER A 12 9.91 37.17 -17.70
C SER A 12 10.35 36.20 -18.81
N SER A 13 11.57 36.34 -19.31
CA SER A 13 12.15 35.44 -20.31
C SER A 13 12.33 34.02 -19.77
N VAL A 14 12.75 33.88 -18.50
CA VAL A 14 12.95 32.58 -17.85
C VAL A 14 11.60 31.91 -17.55
N ALA A 15 10.60 32.68 -17.13
CA ALA A 15 9.26 32.16 -16.89
C ALA A 15 8.63 31.57 -18.18
N LYS A 16 8.75 32.29 -19.31
CA LYS A 16 8.26 31.83 -20.62
C LYS A 16 8.99 30.57 -21.10
N LEU A 17 10.30 30.50 -20.91
CA LEU A 17 11.08 29.32 -21.26
C LEU A 17 10.66 28.11 -20.42
N ALA A 18 10.48 28.30 -19.12
CA ALA A 18 10.05 27.23 -18.23
C ALA A 18 8.65 26.71 -18.57
N GLU A 19 7.72 27.59 -18.97
CA GLU A 19 6.39 27.21 -19.44
C GLU A 19 6.46 26.39 -20.74
N ALA A 20 7.31 26.79 -21.69
CA ALA A 20 7.53 26.06 -22.95
C ALA A 20 8.12 24.66 -22.72
N GLU A 21 9.02 24.52 -21.74
CA GLU A 21 9.69 23.26 -21.40
C GLU A 21 8.93 22.41 -20.35
N GLY A 22 7.74 22.86 -19.90
CA GLY A 22 6.96 22.15 -18.88
C GLY A 22 7.65 22.09 -17.50
N VAL A 23 8.54 23.03 -17.19
CA VAL A 23 9.26 23.15 -15.93
C VAL A 23 8.52 24.11 -15.00
N THR A 24 8.18 23.65 -13.80
CA THR A 24 7.54 24.52 -12.79
C THR A 24 8.58 25.27 -11.98
N ILE A 25 8.48 26.59 -11.89
CA ILE A 25 9.31 27.41 -11.01
C ILE A 25 8.48 27.83 -9.79
N LYS A 26 8.95 27.52 -8.59
CA LYS A 26 8.37 28.01 -7.33
C LYS A 26 9.38 28.86 -6.59
N ASN A 27 8.92 30.03 -6.18
CA ASN A 27 9.80 31.04 -5.62
C ASN A 27 9.31 31.44 -4.23
N HIS A 28 10.13 31.16 -3.22
CA HIS A 28 9.81 31.37 -1.82
C HIS A 28 10.56 32.59 -1.28
N LYS A 29 9.86 33.41 -0.49
CA LYS A 29 10.46 34.57 0.19
C LYS A 29 10.81 34.28 1.65
N ILE A 30 10.14 33.30 2.25
CA ILE A 30 10.35 32.88 3.63
C ILE A 30 11.02 31.52 3.62
N ILE A 31 12.13 31.38 4.36
CA ILE A 31 12.94 30.15 4.34
C ILE A 31 12.17 28.96 4.93
N TYR A 32 11.34 29.19 5.95
CA TYR A 32 10.51 28.14 6.57
C TYR A 32 9.49 27.55 5.60
N GLU A 33 8.85 28.36 4.74
CA GLU A 33 7.91 27.85 3.73
C GLU A 33 8.61 26.99 2.66
N LEU A 34 9.87 27.33 2.32
CA LEU A 34 10.66 26.53 1.40
C LEU A 34 11.05 25.19 2.03
N LEU A 35 11.49 25.22 3.29
CA LEU A 35 11.83 24.00 4.03
C LEU A 35 10.61 23.09 4.15
N GLU A 36 9.46 23.64 4.56
CA GLU A 36 8.20 22.90 4.64
C GLU A 36 7.78 22.34 3.27
N TYR A 37 8.00 23.09 2.18
CA TYR A 37 7.73 22.61 0.83
C TYR A 37 8.63 21.42 0.43
N ILE A 38 9.92 21.48 0.76
CA ILE A 38 10.88 20.40 0.51
C ILE A 38 10.52 19.18 1.35
N GLU A 39 10.27 19.37 2.65
CA GLU A 39 9.84 18.30 3.57
C GLU A 39 8.59 17.62 3.06
N LYS A 40 7.52 18.39 2.75
CA LYS A 40 6.27 17.83 2.20
C LYS A 40 6.48 17.11 0.87
N LYS A 41 7.39 17.57 0.02
CA LYS A 41 7.68 16.90 -1.26
C LYS A 41 8.49 15.61 -1.10
N VAL A 42 9.44 15.58 -0.16
CA VAL A 42 10.18 14.38 0.20
C VAL A 42 9.25 13.38 0.87
N LEU A 43 8.44 13.82 1.83
CA LEU A 43 7.39 13.02 2.48
C LEU A 43 6.41 12.45 1.45
N LYS A 44 5.98 13.25 0.45
CA LYS A 44 5.11 12.80 -0.64
C LYS A 44 5.73 11.76 -1.58
N ILE A 45 7.07 11.70 -1.66
CA ILE A 45 7.79 10.62 -2.38
C ILE A 45 7.97 9.40 -1.46
N MET A 46 8.00 9.61 -0.14
CA MET A 46 8.01 8.57 0.90
C MET A 46 6.60 8.06 1.27
N GLU A 47 5.54 8.49 0.57
CA GLU A 47 4.16 8.03 0.75
C GLU A 47 3.85 6.58 0.28
N PRO A 48 4.78 5.74 -0.19
CA PRO A 48 4.56 4.29 -0.21
C PRO A 48 5.49 3.56 0.77
N SER A 49 5.74 4.10 1.95
CA SER A 49 6.05 3.29 3.12
C SER A 49 5.06 3.68 4.21
N ILE A 50 3.82 3.23 4.04
CA ILE A 50 2.84 3.23 5.11
C ILE A 50 3.51 2.45 6.25
N ASP A 51 3.61 3.03 7.45
CA ASP A 51 3.94 2.36 8.70
C ASP A 51 2.84 1.32 9.01
N GLU A 52 2.79 0.32 8.16
CA GLU A 52 1.95 -0.85 8.22
C GLU A 52 2.68 -1.82 9.13
N ASP A 53 2.32 -1.81 10.42
CA ASP A 53 2.72 -2.89 11.31
C ASP A 53 2.25 -4.20 10.67
N GLU A 54 3.20 -5.02 10.22
CA GLU A 54 2.92 -6.34 9.67
C GLU A 54 2.25 -7.18 10.76
N LEU A 55 0.99 -7.54 10.54
CA LEU A 55 0.19 -8.32 11.48
C LEU A 55 0.45 -9.81 11.29
N GLY A 56 0.64 -10.24 10.05
CA GLY A 56 0.96 -11.62 9.73
C GLY A 56 1.21 -11.85 8.25
N VAL A 57 1.98 -12.90 7.95
CA VAL A 57 2.34 -13.32 6.60
C VAL A 57 1.79 -14.71 6.37
N SER A 58 1.24 -14.93 5.18
CA SER A 58 0.79 -16.25 4.75
C SER A 58 1.15 -16.52 3.30
N THR A 59 1.43 -17.78 3.01
CA THR A 59 1.73 -18.26 1.67
C THR A 59 0.52 -19.01 1.13
N VAL A 60 0.15 -18.70 -0.11
CA VAL A 60 -0.93 -19.39 -0.81
C VAL A 60 -0.44 -20.77 -1.22
N ILE A 61 -1.06 -21.79 -0.66
CA ILE A 61 -0.77 -23.20 -0.96
C ILE A 61 -1.70 -23.76 -2.03
N LYS A 62 -2.91 -23.21 -2.14
CA LYS A 62 -3.92 -23.66 -3.09
C LYS A 62 -4.93 -22.57 -3.38
N VAL A 63 -5.46 -22.52 -4.59
CA VAL A 63 -6.51 -21.57 -4.96
C VAL A 63 -7.78 -22.34 -5.31
N PHE A 64 -8.91 -21.90 -4.77
CA PHE A 64 -10.22 -22.47 -5.04
C PHE A 64 -11.10 -21.43 -5.72
N GLU A 65 -11.86 -21.83 -6.73
CA GLU A 65 -12.86 -20.99 -7.37
C GLU A 65 -14.24 -21.58 -7.09
N ILE A 66 -15.12 -20.79 -6.48
CA ILE A 66 -16.50 -21.18 -6.15
C ILE A 66 -17.43 -20.08 -6.63
N ASN A 67 -18.32 -20.38 -7.58
CA ASN A 67 -19.33 -19.41 -8.07
C ASN A 67 -18.74 -18.04 -8.50
N LYS A 68 -17.56 -18.04 -9.15
CA LYS A 68 -16.78 -16.86 -9.58
C LYS A 68 -16.04 -16.11 -8.47
N ASP A 69 -16.15 -16.59 -7.24
CA ASP A 69 -15.38 -16.10 -6.10
C ASP A 69 -14.09 -16.90 -5.94
N ILE A 70 -12.97 -16.19 -5.76
CA ILE A 70 -11.65 -16.78 -5.57
C ILE A 70 -11.36 -16.85 -4.07
N ILE A 71 -11.15 -18.07 -3.57
CA ILE A 71 -10.75 -18.35 -2.19
C ILE A 71 -9.30 -18.80 -2.19
N ALA A 72 -8.46 -18.07 -1.46
CA ALA A 72 -7.06 -18.43 -1.27
C ALA A 72 -6.94 -19.39 -0.09
N GLY A 73 -6.58 -20.65 -0.36
CA GLY A 73 -6.10 -21.57 0.66
C GLY A 73 -4.66 -21.21 1.02
N VAL A 74 -4.44 -20.75 2.25
CA VAL A 74 -3.14 -20.29 2.70
C VAL A 74 -2.67 -21.04 3.93
N LYS A 75 -1.36 -20.98 4.16
CA LYS A 75 -0.73 -21.34 5.42
C LYS A 75 -0.16 -20.07 6.05
N VAL A 76 -0.45 -19.83 7.32
CA VAL A 76 0.11 -18.69 8.05
C VAL A 76 1.56 -19.00 8.43
N ASP A 77 2.50 -18.22 7.89
CA ASP A 77 3.94 -18.40 8.10
C ASP A 77 4.45 -17.61 9.31
N SER A 78 3.84 -16.45 9.60
CA SER A 78 4.18 -15.61 10.76
C SER A 78 3.01 -14.74 11.18
N GLY A 79 3.01 -14.32 12.45
CA GLY A 79 2.00 -13.42 13.02
C GLY A 79 0.60 -14.02 13.12
N VAL A 80 -0.41 -13.19 12.93
CA VAL A 80 -1.84 -13.53 13.02
C VAL A 80 -2.62 -12.85 11.91
N ILE A 81 -3.51 -13.59 11.27
CA ILE A 81 -4.41 -13.05 10.25
C ILE A 81 -5.82 -12.97 10.83
N SER A 82 -6.42 -11.79 10.79
CA SER A 82 -7.74 -11.52 11.33
C SER A 82 -8.74 -11.11 10.26
N LEU A 83 -10.01 -11.43 10.52
CA LEU A 83 -11.14 -10.98 9.70
C LEU A 83 -11.14 -9.45 9.66
N GLY A 84 -11.23 -8.88 8.44
CA GLY A 84 -11.24 -7.45 8.23
C GLY A 84 -9.87 -6.80 8.13
N ASP A 85 -8.77 -7.54 8.27
CA ASP A 85 -7.44 -6.99 8.01
C ASP A 85 -7.32 -6.56 6.54
N THR A 86 -6.55 -5.49 6.33
CA THR A 86 -6.15 -5.09 4.98
C THR A 86 -4.90 -5.86 4.62
N VAL A 87 -4.82 -6.36 3.39
CA VAL A 87 -3.75 -7.23 2.93
C VAL A 87 -3.17 -6.76 1.61
N HIS A 88 -1.87 -6.97 1.46
CA HIS A 88 -1.16 -6.89 0.18
C HIS A 88 -0.94 -8.30 -0.36
N LEU A 89 -1.35 -8.53 -1.60
CA LEU A 89 -0.91 -9.68 -2.37
C LEU A 89 0.43 -9.32 -3.04
N LYS A 90 1.49 -10.00 -2.67
CA LYS A 90 2.84 -9.80 -3.21
C LYS A 90 3.16 -10.87 -4.25
N ARG A 91 3.34 -10.45 -5.50
CA ARG A 91 3.83 -11.27 -6.61
C ARG A 91 4.91 -10.50 -7.39
N GLY A 92 6.18 -10.76 -7.09
CA GLY A 92 7.29 -9.97 -7.64
C GLY A 92 7.26 -8.52 -7.14
N GLU A 93 7.28 -7.54 -8.05
CA GLU A 93 7.21 -6.09 -7.75
C GLU A 93 5.76 -5.55 -7.69
N VAL A 94 4.74 -6.37 -7.95
CA VAL A 94 3.34 -5.92 -7.98
C VAL A 94 2.68 -6.24 -6.65
N SER A 95 2.27 -5.19 -5.92
CA SER A 95 1.38 -5.29 -4.75
C SER A 95 -0.04 -4.87 -5.13
N LYS A 96 -1.03 -5.72 -4.81
CA LYS A 96 -2.45 -5.40 -4.91
C LYS A 96 -3.08 -5.39 -3.52
N ASN A 97 -3.89 -4.38 -3.25
CA ASN A 97 -4.62 -4.21 -2.00
C ASN A 97 -5.96 -4.98 -2.02
N ALA A 98 -6.25 -5.68 -0.95
CA ALA A 98 -7.58 -6.20 -0.66
C ALA A 98 -7.86 -6.24 0.85
N LYS A 99 -9.10 -6.52 1.22
CA LYS A 99 -9.53 -6.74 2.61
C LYS A 99 -9.99 -8.17 2.80
N ILE A 100 -9.69 -8.75 3.95
CA ILE A 100 -10.19 -10.08 4.31
C ILE A 100 -11.68 -9.99 4.66
N ARG A 101 -12.51 -10.64 3.85
CA ARG A 101 -13.97 -10.68 4.01
C ARG A 101 -14.46 -11.88 4.82
N SER A 102 -13.77 -13.01 4.76
CA SER A 102 -14.10 -14.23 5.51
C SER A 102 -12.84 -15.06 5.68
N ILE A 103 -12.73 -15.77 6.80
CA ILE A 103 -11.69 -16.77 7.04
C ILE A 103 -12.37 -18.06 7.47
N ARG A 104 -12.01 -19.17 6.84
CA ARG A 104 -12.58 -20.49 7.15
C ARG A 104 -11.50 -21.53 7.41
N ILE A 105 -11.69 -22.36 8.42
CA ILE A 105 -10.89 -23.56 8.65
C ILE A 105 -11.81 -24.75 8.41
N GLY A 106 -11.60 -25.46 7.30
CA GLY A 106 -12.55 -26.48 6.85
C GLY A 106 -13.92 -25.87 6.52
N LYS A 107 -14.92 -26.16 7.35
CA LYS A 107 -16.29 -25.64 7.18
C LYS A 107 -16.64 -24.53 8.17
N ASP A 108 -15.82 -24.30 9.17
CA ASP A 108 -16.09 -23.36 10.25
C ASP A 108 -15.51 -21.97 9.91
N GLU A 109 -16.31 -20.93 10.13
CA GLU A 109 -15.87 -19.54 9.97
C GLU A 109 -15.24 -19.04 11.26
N VAL A 110 -14.04 -18.45 11.13
CA VAL A 110 -13.23 -18.01 12.27
C VAL A 110 -12.86 -16.55 12.13
N LYS A 111 -12.63 -15.90 13.28
CA LYS A 111 -12.26 -14.48 13.30
C LYS A 111 -10.76 -14.25 13.13
N LYS A 112 -9.93 -15.20 13.54
CA LYS A 112 -8.47 -15.09 13.54
C LYS A 112 -7.82 -16.45 13.33
N VAL A 113 -6.66 -16.45 12.68
CA VAL A 113 -5.84 -17.64 12.45
C VAL A 113 -4.40 -17.31 12.80
N GLU A 114 -3.82 -18.16 13.65
CA GLU A 114 -2.45 -18.03 14.14
C GLU A 114 -1.45 -18.75 13.22
N VAL A 115 -0.18 -18.41 13.38
CA VAL A 115 0.95 -19.06 12.73
C VAL A 115 0.88 -20.59 12.76
N GLY A 116 1.27 -21.21 11.64
CA GLY A 116 1.37 -22.66 11.48
C GLY A 116 0.06 -23.35 11.07
N LYS A 117 -1.08 -22.66 11.09
CA LYS A 117 -2.38 -23.20 10.67
C LYS A 117 -2.68 -22.89 9.20
N GLU A 118 -3.50 -23.74 8.60
CA GLU A 118 -4.03 -23.56 7.25
C GLU A 118 -5.48 -23.04 7.31
N CYS A 119 -5.81 -22.08 6.44
CA CYS A 119 -7.14 -21.53 6.34
C CYS A 119 -7.47 -21.08 4.91
N GLY A 120 -8.76 -21.04 4.59
CA GLY A 120 -9.28 -20.42 3.38
C GLY A 120 -9.62 -18.95 3.67
N ILE A 121 -9.05 -18.04 2.89
CA ILE A 121 -9.27 -16.60 2.99
C ILE A 121 -10.05 -16.14 1.76
N PHE A 122 -11.13 -15.40 2.00
CA PHE A 122 -11.87 -14.72 0.95
C PHE A 122 -11.52 -13.23 0.93
N LEU A 123 -11.04 -12.74 -0.21
CA LEU A 123 -10.56 -11.37 -0.38
C LEU A 123 -11.60 -10.51 -1.08
N SER A 124 -11.70 -9.24 -0.69
CA SER A 124 -12.52 -8.24 -1.36
C SER A 124 -11.72 -6.96 -1.61
N PRO A 125 -11.57 -6.50 -2.87
CA PRO A 125 -12.08 -7.12 -4.11
C PRO A 125 -11.42 -8.47 -4.43
N ASN A 126 -12.06 -9.28 -5.29
CA ASN A 126 -11.47 -10.54 -5.76
C ASN A 126 -10.16 -10.22 -6.51
N LEU A 127 -9.06 -10.78 -6.02
CA LEU A 127 -7.75 -10.67 -6.65
C LEU A 127 -7.46 -11.94 -7.46
N ASP A 128 -6.69 -11.80 -8.54
CA ASP A 128 -6.02 -12.93 -9.20
C ASP A 128 -4.96 -13.47 -8.25
N VAL A 129 -5.33 -14.43 -7.41
CA VAL A 129 -4.42 -15.13 -6.49
C VAL A 129 -3.91 -16.40 -7.18
N ARG A 130 -2.62 -16.70 -7.01
CA ARG A 130 -1.97 -17.91 -7.51
C ARG A 130 -1.25 -18.62 -6.39
N GLU A 131 -1.02 -19.91 -6.59
CA GLU A 131 -0.18 -20.70 -5.69
C GLU A 131 1.22 -20.08 -5.60
N LYS A 132 1.79 -20.11 -4.39
CA LYS A 132 3.07 -19.49 -4.00
C LYS A 132 3.07 -17.96 -3.91
N ASP A 133 1.94 -17.30 -4.13
CA ASP A 133 1.82 -15.89 -3.76
C ASP A 133 1.92 -15.72 -2.24
N VAL A 134 2.38 -14.55 -1.81
CA VAL A 134 2.45 -14.18 -0.40
C VAL A 134 1.39 -13.11 -0.11
N ILE A 135 0.58 -13.35 0.92
CA ILE A 135 -0.41 -12.41 1.43
C ILE A 135 0.10 -11.87 2.76
N ILE A 136 0.29 -10.55 2.82
CA ILE A 136 0.79 -9.85 3.99
C ILE A 136 -0.35 -9.02 4.57
N ALA A 137 -0.79 -9.34 5.78
CA ALA A 137 -1.77 -8.58 6.53
C ALA A 137 -1.09 -7.46 7.30
N TYR A 138 -1.71 -6.29 7.33
CA TYR A 138 -1.16 -5.12 7.98
C TYR A 138 -2.21 -4.31 8.70
N LYS A 139 -1.76 -3.59 9.72
CA LYS A 139 -2.59 -2.63 10.42
C LYS A 139 -2.52 -1.29 9.70
N LYS A 140 -3.63 -0.89 9.08
CA LYS A 140 -3.77 0.50 8.64
C LYS A 140 -3.92 1.35 9.90
N LYS A 141 -2.90 2.13 10.27
CA LYS A 141 -3.12 3.28 11.17
C LYS A 141 -4.06 4.21 10.42
N ILE A 142 -5.32 4.21 10.83
CA ILE A 142 -6.22 5.29 10.50
C ILE A 142 -5.68 6.44 11.34
N ASP A 143 -5.10 7.45 10.70
CA ASP A 143 -4.94 8.76 11.31
C ASP A 143 -6.34 9.24 11.72
N ASP A 144 -6.72 8.96 12.98
CA ASP A 144 -7.74 9.71 13.69
C ASP A 144 -7.16 11.10 13.99
N ILE A 145 -7.17 12.01 13.00
CA ILE A 145 -7.14 13.47 13.17
C ILE A 145 -8.01 14.14 12.10
#